data_AF-A0A8J8F1C5-F1
#
_entry.id   AF-A0A8J8F1C5-F1
#
_cell.length_a   1.000
_cell.length_b   1.000
_cell.length_c   1.000
_cell.angle_alpha   90.00
_cell.angle_beta   90.00
_cell.angle_gamma   90.00
#
_symmetry.space_group_name_H-M   'P 1'
#
loop_
_entity.id
_entity.type
_entity.pdbx_description
1 polymer ?
#
loop_
_entity_poly.entity_id
_entity_poly.type
_entity_poly.pdbx_seq_one_letter_code
_entity_poly.pdbx_strand_id
1 'polypeptide(L)'
;GAGWVTDFMGKPSILFGLEAIAELKWYDKLEGLIAHEFGHLVHWLLRGEDIEKLEDEQIIWLYTEGFAQRIEDLITSRPWHFEEEGWFEWCEEHEKLLKEEFLRRVKKGEALNPFFGSWYQLFGKQFLGYYLGYKFILKL
;
A
#
# COMPACT_ATOMS: atom_id res chain seq x y z
N GLY A 1 -1.11 5.30 -9.72
CA GLY A 1 -2.11 4.47 -9.03
C GLY A 1 -3.42 5.23 -8.97
N ALA A 2 -4.34 4.84 -8.10
CA ALA A 2 -5.55 5.61 -7.84
C ALA A 2 -5.25 6.92 -7.08
N GLY A 3 -4.16 6.95 -6.30
CA GLY A 3 -3.54 8.15 -5.77
C GLY A 3 -2.02 8.05 -5.80
N TRP A 4 -1.36 9.18 -5.53
CA TRP A 4 0.06 9.27 -5.19
C TRP A 4 0.37 10.64 -4.58
N VAL A 5 1.51 10.75 -3.90
CA VAL A 5 2.03 12.00 -3.35
C VAL A 5 3.21 12.48 -4.17
N THR A 6 3.25 13.78 -4.49
CA THR A 6 4.33 14.37 -5.29
C THR A 6 4.46 15.88 -5.01
N ASP A 7 5.51 16.51 -5.55
CA ASP A 7 5.61 17.97 -5.55
C ASP A 7 4.76 18.50 -6.70
N PHE A 8 3.83 19.40 -6.35
CA PHE A 8 3.07 20.14 -7.35
C PHE A 8 3.15 21.62 -7.05
N MET A 9 3.81 22.36 -7.94
CA MET A 9 4.06 23.80 -7.81
C MET A 9 4.81 24.17 -6.51
N GLY A 10 5.81 23.37 -6.13
CA GLY A 10 6.63 23.63 -4.93
C GLY A 10 5.92 23.32 -3.62
N LYS A 11 4.87 22.48 -3.67
CA LYS A 11 4.08 22.07 -2.50
C LYS A 11 3.86 20.56 -2.53
N PRO A 12 4.11 19.86 -1.40
CA PRO A 12 3.68 18.48 -1.23
C PRO A 12 2.17 18.37 -1.45
N SER A 13 1.79 17.54 -2.42
CA SER A 13 0.41 17.44 -2.90
C SER A 13 0.03 15.99 -3.12
N ILE A 14 -1.23 15.67 -2.83
CA ILE A 14 -1.84 14.38 -3.15
C ILE A 14 -2.59 14.55 -4.48
N LEU A 15 -2.28 13.68 -5.45
CA LEU A 15 -2.96 13.65 -6.74
C LEU A 15 -3.76 12.36 -6.86
N PHE A 16 -4.94 12.45 -7.49
CA PHE A 16 -5.83 11.30 -7.69
C PHE A 16 -5.98 10.97 -9.18
N GLY A 17 -5.72 9.71 -9.51
CA GLY A 17 -5.91 9.16 -10.84
C GLY A 17 -7.36 8.76 -11.06
N LEU A 18 -8.17 9.68 -11.61
CA LEU A 18 -9.60 9.43 -11.82
C LEU A 18 -9.89 8.21 -12.71
N GLU A 19 -9.04 7.94 -13.70
CA GLU A 19 -9.13 6.75 -14.55
C GLU A 19 -8.97 5.46 -13.74
N ALA A 20 -7.92 5.38 -12.90
CA ALA A 20 -7.67 4.21 -12.07
C ALA A 20 -8.76 4.02 -11.00
N ILE A 21 -9.26 5.10 -10.40
CA ILE A 21 -10.40 5.05 -9.46
C ILE A 21 -11.64 4.47 -10.17
N ALA A 22 -11.93 4.92 -11.39
CA ALA A 22 -13.08 4.44 -12.16
C ALA A 22 -12.93 2.97 -12.57
N GLU A 23 -11.74 2.57 -13.02
CA GLU A 23 -11.43 1.21 -13.42
C GLU A 23 -11.53 0.21 -12.25
N LEU A 24 -11.01 0.59 -11.08
CA LEU A 24 -11.07 -0.20 -9.85
C LEU A 24 -12.44 -0.10 -9.15
N LYS A 25 -13.35 0.73 -9.66
CA LYS A 25 -14.68 0.98 -9.11
C LYS A 25 -14.67 1.47 -7.66
N TRP A 26 -13.67 2.27 -7.28
CA TRP A 26 -13.46 2.75 -5.91
C TRP A 26 -14.29 3.99 -5.55
N TYR A 27 -15.50 4.13 -6.10
CA TYR A 27 -16.34 5.32 -5.92
C TYR A 27 -16.78 5.53 -4.46
N ASP A 28 -17.04 4.43 -3.75
CA ASP A 28 -17.43 4.37 -2.34
C ASP A 28 -16.23 4.17 -1.40
N LYS A 29 -15.03 4.01 -1.97
CA LYS A 29 -13.77 3.73 -1.29
C LYS A 29 -12.85 4.97 -1.20
N LEU A 30 -13.34 6.13 -1.64
CA LEU A 30 -12.57 7.38 -1.69
C LEU A 30 -12.09 7.85 -0.33
N GLU A 31 -12.87 7.68 0.73
CA GLU A 31 -12.47 8.10 2.09
C GLU A 31 -11.20 7.35 2.54
N GLY A 32 -11.18 6.03 2.37
CA GLY A 32 -10.01 5.21 2.69
C GLY A 32 -8.82 5.51 1.76
N LEU A 33 -9.05 5.70 0.46
CA LEU A 33 -7.99 6.10 -0.47
C LEU A 33 -7.37 7.45 -0.08
N ILE A 34 -8.18 8.46 0.27
CA ILE A 34 -7.68 9.76 0.72
C ILE A 34 -6.85 9.61 1.99
N ALA A 35 -7.33 8.82 2.97
CA ALA A 35 -6.62 8.58 4.21
C ALA A 35 -5.29 7.84 3.98
N HIS A 36 -5.26 6.90 3.04
CA HIS A 36 -4.06 6.17 2.62
C HIS A 36 -3.01 7.11 2.04
N GLU A 37 -3.38 7.91 1.03
CA GLU A 37 -2.48 8.88 0.40
C GLU A 37 -2.03 9.98 1.38
N PHE A 38 -2.90 10.35 2.31
CA PHE A 38 -2.53 11.23 3.42
C PHE A 38 -1.44 10.61 4.30
N GLY A 39 -1.46 9.29 4.51
CA GLY A 39 -0.39 8.56 5.18
C GLY A 39 0.95 8.68 4.47
N HIS A 40 0.99 8.54 3.14
CA HIS A 40 2.20 8.78 2.36
C HIS A 40 2.69 10.23 2.48
N LEU A 41 1.78 11.21 2.48
CA LEU A 41 2.13 12.62 2.65
C LEU A 41 2.74 12.89 4.03
N VAL A 42 2.13 12.34 5.10
CA VAL A 42 2.67 12.44 6.46
C VAL A 42 4.05 11.80 6.53
N HIS A 43 4.24 10.62 5.94
CA HIS A 43 5.53 9.95 5.88
C HIS A 43 6.59 10.84 5.20
N TRP A 44 6.26 11.48 4.07
CA TRP A 44 7.16 12.42 3.39
C TRP A 44 7.58 13.58 4.29
N LEU A 45 6.60 14.26 4.87
CA LEU A 45 6.85 15.43 5.70
C LEU A 45 7.69 15.10 6.94
N LEU A 46 7.47 13.93 7.56
CA LEU A 46 8.24 13.49 8.72
C LEU A 46 9.67 13.09 8.37
N ARG A 47 9.87 12.46 7.20
CA ARG A 47 11.18 11.94 6.81
C ARG A 47 12.10 13.04 6.28
N GLY A 48 11.54 14.04 5.60
CA GLY A 48 12.33 15.15 5.02
C GLY A 48 13.31 14.70 3.93
N GLU A 49 13.14 13.47 3.42
CA GLU A 49 13.93 12.84 2.37
C GLU A 49 13.08 12.66 1.11
N ASP A 50 13.76 12.42 -0.01
CA ASP A 50 13.13 12.09 -1.28
C ASP A 50 12.64 10.63 -1.25
N ILE A 51 11.34 10.44 -1.05
CA ILE A 51 10.72 9.10 -0.95
C ILE A 51 10.87 8.33 -2.26
N GLU A 52 10.78 9.00 -3.41
CA GLU A 52 10.84 8.32 -4.72
C GLU A 52 12.17 7.58 -4.87
N LYS A 53 13.28 8.18 -4.42
CA LYS A 53 14.60 7.53 -4.41
C LYS A 53 14.70 6.35 -3.46
N LEU A 54 13.95 6.36 -2.35
CA LEU A 54 13.94 5.26 -1.40
C LEU A 54 13.14 4.07 -1.94
N GLU A 55 12.09 4.34 -2.71
CA GLU A 55 11.22 3.34 -3.30
C GLU A 55 11.79 2.69 -4.57
N ASP A 56 12.93 3.18 -5.10
CA ASP A 56 13.74 2.45 -6.10
C ASP A 56 14.10 1.04 -5.61
N GLU A 57 14.27 0.88 -4.29
CA GLU A 57 14.34 -0.42 -3.65
C GLU A 57 12.93 -0.92 -3.30
N GLN A 58 12.35 -1.77 -4.15
CA GLN A 58 10.98 -2.29 -3.98
C GLN A 58 10.69 -2.92 -2.59
N ILE A 59 11.72 -3.33 -1.85
CA ILE A 59 11.56 -3.83 -0.48
C ILE A 59 11.04 -2.75 0.47
N ILE A 60 11.34 -1.47 0.20
CA ILE A 60 10.88 -0.32 0.96
C ILE A 60 9.37 -0.14 0.85
N TRP A 61 8.72 -0.61 -0.22
CA TRP A 61 7.24 -0.61 -0.33
C TRP A 61 6.57 -1.34 0.82
N LEU A 62 7.20 -2.37 1.40
CA LEU A 62 6.67 -3.03 2.60
C LEU A 62 6.49 -2.04 3.76
N TYR A 63 7.44 -1.13 3.92
CA TYR A 63 7.41 -0.11 4.95
C TYR A 63 6.51 1.06 4.58
N THR A 64 6.64 1.62 3.37
CA THR A 64 5.89 2.83 2.96
C THR A 64 4.40 2.56 2.82
N GLU A 65 4.01 1.49 2.12
CA GLU A 65 2.60 1.08 2.00
C GLU A 65 2.04 0.65 3.36
N GLY A 66 2.86 -0.03 4.18
CA GLY A 66 2.47 -0.42 5.54
C GLY A 66 2.19 0.78 6.44
N PHE A 67 3.00 1.83 6.33
CA PHE A 67 2.83 3.07 7.08
C PHE A 67 1.54 3.78 6.66
N ALA A 68 1.33 3.93 5.36
CA ALA A 68 0.12 4.50 4.81
C ALA A 68 -1.12 3.71 5.24
N GLN A 69 -1.05 2.38 5.22
CA GLN A 69 -2.14 1.52 5.67
C GLN A 69 -2.48 1.70 7.15
N ARG A 70 -1.46 1.94 7.99
CA ARG A 70 -1.66 2.21 9.41
C ARG A 70 -2.32 3.57 9.65
N ILE A 71 -1.96 4.59 8.88
CA ILE A 71 -2.62 5.90 8.95
C ILE A 71 -4.07 5.81 8.49
N GLU A 72 -4.35 5.10 7.39
CA GLU A 72 -5.70 4.82 6.93
C GLU A 72 -6.54 4.17 8.05
N ASP A 73 -6.04 3.07 8.64
CA ASP A 73 -6.69 2.38 9.76
C ASP A 73 -6.98 3.30 10.96
N LEU A 74 -6.04 4.18 11.32
CA LEU A 74 -6.21 5.14 12.41
C LEU A 74 -7.30 6.19 12.13
N ILE A 75 -7.48 6.58 10.87
CA ILE A 75 -8.44 7.62 10.47
C ILE A 75 -9.84 7.01 10.27
N THR A 76 -9.92 5.89 9.56
CA THR A 76 -11.20 5.31 9.13
C THR A 76 -11.72 4.20 10.05
N SER A 77 -10.90 3.74 11.01
CA SER A 77 -11.23 2.65 11.95
C SER A 77 -11.56 1.31 11.26
N ARG A 78 -11.01 1.08 10.05
CA ARG A 78 -11.29 -0.05 9.14
C ARG A 78 -12.72 0.04 8.56
N PRO A 79 -12.95 -0.17 7.26
CA PRO A 79 -12.21 -1.02 6.32
C PRO A 79 -11.15 -0.29 5.48
N TRP A 80 -10.12 -1.05 5.06
CA TRP A 80 -9.18 -0.57 4.07
C TRP A 80 -9.84 -0.47 2.71
N HIS A 81 -9.51 0.56 1.94
CA HIS A 81 -10.23 0.90 0.72
C HIS A 81 -10.16 -0.21 -0.34
N PHE A 82 -9.08 -0.97 -0.45
CA PHE A 82 -8.98 -2.11 -1.37
C PHE A 82 -9.53 -3.41 -0.80
N GLU A 83 -9.85 -3.48 0.50
CA GLU A 83 -10.34 -4.70 1.13
C GLU A 83 -11.67 -5.13 0.50
N GLU A 84 -11.74 -6.41 0.15
CA GLU A 84 -12.96 -7.10 -0.22
C GLU A 84 -13.33 -8.06 0.92
N GLU A 85 -14.60 -8.48 0.98
CA GLU A 85 -15.07 -9.39 2.03
C GLU A 85 -14.19 -10.65 2.15
N GLY A 86 -13.72 -10.94 3.36
CA GLY A 86 -12.87 -12.08 3.66
C GLY A 86 -11.40 -11.93 3.22
N TRP A 87 -11.01 -10.80 2.62
CA TRP A 87 -9.63 -10.61 2.15
C TRP A 87 -8.63 -10.58 3.30
N PHE A 88 -8.94 -9.88 4.39
CA PHE A 88 -8.02 -9.75 5.52
C PHE A 88 -7.93 -11.05 6.30
N GLU A 89 -9.08 -11.71 6.56
CA GLU A 89 -9.14 -13.01 7.23
C GLU A 89 -8.31 -14.05 6.45
N TRP A 90 -8.45 -14.05 5.12
CA TRP A 90 -7.64 -14.90 4.27
C TRP A 90 -6.14 -14.60 4.41
N CYS A 91 -5.75 -13.32 4.47
CA CYS A 91 -4.37 -12.93 4.68
C CYS A 91 -3.84 -13.36 6.07
N GLU A 92 -4.67 -13.28 7.12
CA GLU A 92 -4.29 -13.75 8.47
C GLU A 92 -4.08 -15.26 8.49
N GLU A 93 -5.01 -16.02 7.91
CA GLU A 93 -4.91 -17.49 7.80
C GLU A 93 -3.67 -17.93 7.01
N HIS A 94 -3.25 -17.14 6.01
CA HIS A 94 -2.13 -17.45 5.12
C HIS A 94 -0.87 -16.61 5.40
N GLU A 95 -0.77 -15.93 6.55
CA GLU A 95 0.33 -14.98 6.84
C GLU A 95 1.72 -15.62 6.66
N LYS A 96 1.88 -16.88 7.07
CA LYS A 96 3.13 -17.63 6.91
C LYS A 96 3.50 -17.80 5.43
N LEU A 97 2.54 -18.22 4.60
CA LEU A 97 2.73 -18.39 3.15
C LEU A 97 3.13 -17.07 2.49
N LEU A 98 2.44 -15.98 2.85
CA LEU A 98 2.73 -14.64 2.31
C LEU A 98 4.16 -14.20 2.63
N LYS A 99 4.61 -14.38 3.88
CA LYS A 99 6.00 -14.06 4.28
C LYS A 99 7.02 -14.92 3.56
N GLU A 100 6.78 -16.21 3.45
CA GLU A 100 7.70 -17.14 2.77
C GLU A 100 7.87 -16.77 1.29
N GLU A 101 6.78 -16.47 0.59
CA GLU A 101 6.82 -16.05 -0.81
C GLU A 101 7.47 -14.67 -0.99
N PHE A 102 7.16 -13.71 -0.11
CA PHE A 102 7.80 -12.39 -0.13
C PHE A 102 9.32 -12.51 0.05
N LEU A 103 9.76 -13.26 1.08
CA LEU A 103 11.18 -13.48 1.35
C LEU A 103 11.88 -14.26 0.23
N ARG A 104 11.21 -15.23 -0.39
CA ARG A 104 11.74 -15.98 -1.54
C ARG A 104 12.04 -15.02 -2.70
N ARG A 105 11.12 -14.11 -3.02
CA ARG A 105 11.31 -13.12 -4.09
C ARG A 105 12.46 -12.18 -3.79
N VAL A 106 12.50 -11.61 -2.58
CA VAL A 106 13.60 -10.74 -2.13
C VAL A 106 14.95 -11.44 -2.30
N LYS A 107 15.09 -12.68 -1.81
CA LYS A 107 16.35 -13.45 -1.90
C LYS A 107 16.78 -13.76 -3.33
N LYS A 108 15.82 -13.88 -4.25
CA LYS A 108 16.08 -14.19 -5.67
C LYS A 108 16.17 -12.95 -6.56
N GLY A 109 15.97 -11.75 -6.00
CA GLY A 109 15.90 -10.52 -6.79
C GLY A 109 14.71 -10.49 -7.76
N GLU A 110 13.61 -11.17 -7.42
CA GLU A 110 12.39 -11.15 -8.24
C GLU A 110 11.56 -9.91 -7.92
N ALA A 111 10.80 -9.43 -8.92
CA ALA A 111 9.90 -8.31 -8.77
C ALA A 111 8.86 -8.55 -7.66
N LEU A 112 8.65 -7.52 -6.83
CA LEU A 112 7.66 -7.46 -5.77
C LEU A 112 6.35 -6.81 -6.21
N ASN A 113 6.26 -6.29 -7.44
CA ASN A 113 5.03 -5.76 -8.03
C ASN A 113 3.82 -6.69 -7.85
N PRO A 114 3.95 -8.04 -7.86
CA PRO A 114 2.81 -8.93 -7.59
C PRO A 114 2.20 -8.85 -6.19
N PHE A 115 2.90 -8.25 -5.22
CA PHE A 115 2.35 -7.98 -3.89
C PHE A 115 1.58 -6.66 -3.83
N PHE A 116 1.94 -5.66 -4.64
CA PHE A 116 1.46 -4.28 -4.48
C PHE A 116 0.62 -3.76 -5.64
N GLY A 117 0.88 -4.19 -6.88
CA GLY A 117 0.24 -3.62 -8.06
C GLY A 117 -1.18 -4.12 -8.28
N SER A 118 -2.06 -3.22 -8.71
CA SER A 118 -3.48 -3.47 -9.02
C SER A 118 -3.74 -4.39 -10.23
N TRP A 119 -2.71 -4.71 -11.01
CA TRP A 119 -2.81 -5.57 -12.19
C TRP A 119 -2.34 -7.00 -11.96
N TYR A 120 -1.82 -7.26 -10.76
CA TYR A 120 -1.24 -8.55 -10.43
C TYR A 120 -2.14 -9.29 -9.46
N GLN A 121 -2.07 -10.61 -9.54
CA GLN A 121 -2.64 -11.51 -8.55
C GLN A 121 -1.56 -12.50 -8.11
N LEU A 122 -1.51 -12.73 -6.82
CA LEU A 122 -0.71 -13.77 -6.20
C LEU A 122 -1.65 -14.59 -5.32
N PHE A 123 -1.64 -15.92 -5.49
CA PHE A 123 -2.61 -16.81 -4.84
C PHE A 123 -4.09 -16.43 -5.11
N GLY A 124 -4.38 -15.80 -6.25
CA GLY A 124 -5.72 -15.33 -6.61
C GLY A 124 -6.18 -14.08 -5.85
N LYS A 125 -5.29 -13.38 -5.14
CA LYS A 125 -5.57 -12.14 -4.40
C LYS A 125 -4.65 -11.00 -4.85
N GLN A 126 -5.13 -9.77 -4.69
CA GLN A 126 -4.38 -8.53 -4.97
C GLN A 126 -3.92 -7.89 -3.65
N PHE A 127 -3.00 -6.93 -3.76
CA PHE A 127 -2.62 -6.04 -2.64
C PHE A 127 -2.08 -6.76 -1.39
N LEU A 128 -1.59 -7.99 -1.51
CA LEU A 128 -1.11 -8.80 -0.38
C LEU A 128 0.10 -8.18 0.35
N GLY A 129 0.84 -7.30 -0.33
CA GLY A 129 1.94 -6.52 0.26
C GLY A 129 1.46 -5.53 1.31
N TYR A 130 0.26 -4.97 1.15
CA TYR A 130 -0.34 -4.02 2.09
C TYR A 130 -0.65 -4.69 3.43
N TYR A 131 -1.16 -5.93 3.42
CA TYR A 131 -1.33 -6.72 4.65
C TYR A 131 0.00 -6.94 5.36
N LEU A 132 1.02 -7.41 4.63
CA LEU A 132 2.34 -7.67 5.22
C LEU A 132 2.96 -6.39 5.78
N GLY A 133 2.87 -5.28 5.05
CA GLY A 133 3.37 -3.98 5.46
C GLY A 133 2.66 -3.46 6.71
N TYR A 134 1.33 -3.54 6.73
CA TYR A 134 0.54 -3.16 7.89
C TYR A 134 0.93 -3.96 9.15
N LYS A 135 1.00 -5.30 9.04
CA LYS A 135 1.42 -6.16 10.17
C LYS A 135 2.87 -5.93 10.57
N PHE A 136 3.72 -5.49 9.65
CA PHE A 136 5.09 -5.09 9.94
C PHE A 136 5.11 -3.80 10.77
N ILE A 137 4.38 -2.75 10.38
CA ILE A 137 4.28 -1.50 11.13
C ILE A 137 3.68 -1.70 12.53
N LEU A 138 2.64 -2.54 12.67
CA LEU A 138 2.05 -2.82 13.98
C LEU A 138 3.01 -3.50 14.98
N LYS A 139 4.12 -4.07 14.50
CA LYS A 139 5.11 -4.78 15.32
C LYS A 139 6.38 -3.96 15.58
N LEU A 140 6.54 -2.80 14.93
CA LEU A 140 7.59 -1.83 15.24
C LEU A 140 7.25 -1.06 16.51
#